data_AF-A0A7W6TYV4-F1
#
_entry.id   AF-A0A7W6TYV4-F1
#
_cell.length_a   1.000
_cell.length_b   1.000
_cell.length_c   1.000
_cell.angle_alpha   90.00
_cell.angle_beta   90.00
_cell.angle_gamma   90.00
#
_symmetry.space_group_name_H-M   'P 1'
#
loop_
_entity.id
_entity.type
_entity.pdbx_description
1 polymer ?
#
loop_
_entity_poly.entity_id
_entity_poly.type
_entity_poly.pdbx_seq_one_letter_code
_entity_poly.pdbx_strand_id
1 'polypeptide(L)'
;MLHCRVIDPHEVHCRLGGDEFSIILTDDTSPTHVSQFAGDLIRTLSAPYEIDDNEVIIGASVGIALSPGDGASSAELMRNADIALYRAKEDGRGTHRFFEREMDQQVQRRREMELDLRRAFASSEFELYYQPLVEIASDKISGFEALLRWPHPGKGMISPAEFIPLVEEIGLIGPLGEWVLREACKEAVKWPLEIKVAVNLSPVQFRSRNLVQVVISALANSGLAPKRLELEITESVFLAETESNLSILHQLRELGVSISLDDFGTGYSRLSYLRSFPFDKIKIDRSFVKDLAKRSDCGAIVRAISGLGRSLNITTTAEGVETTEQLDWLRAEGCNEVQGFLFSGARPAAEVGQLLFRFGARASRAA
;
A
#
# COMPACT_ATOMS: atom_id res chain seq x y z
N MET A 1 17.80 30.11 17.86
CA MET A 1 19.15 30.73 17.85
C MET A 1 20.05 29.72 17.16
N LEU A 2 20.64 30.06 16.01
CA LEU A 2 21.57 29.16 15.32
C LEU A 2 22.79 28.95 16.23
N HIS A 3 23.03 27.70 16.62
CA HIS A 3 24.21 27.33 17.43
C HIS A 3 25.24 26.71 16.49
N CYS A 4 26.23 27.51 16.10
CA CYS A 4 27.33 27.09 15.24
C CYS A 4 28.63 26.96 16.03
N ARG A 5 29.43 25.93 15.71
CA ARG A 5 30.75 25.68 16.26
C ARG A 5 31.71 25.38 15.10
N VAL A 6 32.82 26.11 15.05
CA VAL A 6 33.96 25.80 14.19
C VAL A 6 34.71 24.64 14.84
N ILE A 7 34.84 23.53 14.14
CA ILE A 7 35.53 22.33 14.62
C ILE A 7 37.02 22.42 14.26
N ASP A 8 37.31 22.79 13.02
CA ASP A 8 38.63 23.16 12.52
C ASP A 8 38.49 24.26 11.43
N PRO A 9 39.58 24.79 10.84
CA PRO A 9 39.49 25.87 9.84
C PRO A 9 38.65 25.56 8.60
N HIS A 10 38.38 24.28 8.34
CA HIS A 10 37.71 23.76 7.16
C HIS A 10 36.38 23.05 7.49
N GLU A 11 35.97 22.99 8.77
CA GLU A 11 34.78 22.28 9.22
C GLU A 11 33.96 23.13 10.21
N VAL A 12 32.70 23.39 9.86
CA VAL A 12 31.75 24.15 10.69
C VAL A 12 30.46 23.36 10.88
N HIS A 13 30.08 23.14 12.14
CA HIS A 13 28.85 22.43 12.50
C HIS A 13 27.83 23.41 13.08
N CYS A 14 26.60 23.39 12.60
CA CYS A 14 25.52 24.25 13.07
C CYS A 14 24.25 23.45 13.39
N ARG A 15 23.53 23.85 14.44
CA ARG A 15 22.16 23.39 14.69
C ARG A 15 21.17 24.40 14.11
N LEU A 16 20.32 23.95 13.20
CA LEU A 16 19.31 24.78 12.53
C LEU A 16 18.07 24.98 13.41
N GLY A 17 17.67 23.92 14.13
CA GLY A 17 16.51 23.89 15.02
C GLY A 17 16.03 22.45 15.21
N GLY A 18 15.26 22.16 16.27
CA GLY A 18 14.75 20.80 16.50
C GLY A 18 15.86 19.74 16.51
N ASP A 19 15.69 18.68 15.72
CA ASP A 19 16.62 17.59 15.45
C ASP A 19 17.51 17.83 14.20
N GLU A 20 17.51 19.04 13.64
CA GLU A 20 18.20 19.37 12.39
C GLU A 20 19.55 20.07 12.61
N PHE A 21 20.56 19.55 11.90
CA PHE A 21 21.94 20.03 11.91
C PHE A 21 22.44 20.22 10.48
N SER A 22 23.34 21.18 10.28
CA SER A 22 24.05 21.41 9.03
C SER A 22 25.56 21.42 9.25
N ILE A 23 26.29 20.80 8.34
CA ILE A 23 27.76 20.74 8.36
C ILE A 23 28.27 21.40 7.08
N ILE A 24 29.25 22.28 7.21
CA ILE A 24 29.94 22.92 6.10
C ILE A 24 31.38 22.44 6.12
N LEU A 25 31.80 21.82 5.02
CA LEU A 25 33.19 21.43 4.75
C LEU A 25 33.75 22.37 3.68
N THR A 26 34.82 23.10 3.99
CA THR A 26 35.44 24.08 3.10
C THR A 26 36.86 23.65 2.74
N ASP A 27 37.01 22.91 1.63
CA ASP A 27 38.26 22.65 0.89
C ASP A 27 37.94 21.68 -0.27
N ASP A 28 38.91 21.40 -1.16
CA ASP A 28 38.78 20.55 -2.36
C ASP A 28 38.56 19.06 -2.00
N THR A 29 37.43 18.81 -1.36
CA THR A 29 37.05 17.55 -0.73
C THR A 29 36.46 16.68 -1.83
N SER A 30 37.18 15.62 -2.22
CA SER A 30 36.65 14.68 -3.21
C SER A 30 35.29 14.12 -2.75
N PRO A 31 34.34 13.85 -3.67
CA PRO A 31 33.05 13.25 -3.32
C PRO A 31 33.19 11.97 -2.49
N THR A 32 34.24 11.18 -2.74
CA THR A 32 34.57 9.98 -1.96
C THR A 32 34.84 10.30 -0.49
N HIS A 33 35.58 11.37 -0.21
CA HIS A 33 35.88 11.79 1.16
C HIS A 33 34.61 12.30 1.87
N VAL A 34 33.79 13.11 1.20
CA VAL A 34 32.51 13.58 1.76
C VAL A 34 31.57 12.40 2.07
N SER A 35 31.54 11.39 1.19
CA SER A 35 30.78 10.16 1.37
C SER A 35 31.25 9.36 2.60
N GLN A 36 32.57 9.24 2.79
CA GLN A 36 33.15 8.58 3.97
C GLN A 36 32.82 9.32 5.26
N PHE A 37 32.99 10.65 5.26
CA PHE A 37 32.65 11.51 6.39
C PHE A 37 31.17 11.36 6.79
N ALA A 38 30.26 11.38 5.83
CA ALA A 38 28.83 11.20 6.09
C ALA A 38 28.52 9.81 6.65
N GLY A 39 29.12 8.76 6.12
CA GLY A 39 28.98 7.39 6.64
C GLY A 39 29.50 7.23 8.06
N ASP A 40 30.65 7.84 8.36
CA ASP A 40 31.24 7.84 9.70
C ASP A 40 30.39 8.64 10.71
N LEU A 41 29.83 9.77 10.28
CA LEU A 41 28.89 10.56 11.09
C LEU A 41 27.64 9.75 11.44
N ILE A 42 27.02 9.10 10.45
CA ILE A 42 25.83 8.25 10.67
C ILE A 42 26.16 7.11 11.62
N ARG A 43 27.28 6.41 11.41
CA ARG A 43 27.72 5.32 12.28
C ARG A 43 27.93 5.80 13.72
N THR A 44 28.56 6.96 13.90
CA THR A 44 28.85 7.53 15.22
C THR A 44 27.56 7.96 15.93
N LEU A 45 26.63 8.59 15.21
CA LEU A 45 25.34 8.99 15.76
C LEU A 45 24.41 7.81 16.03
N SER A 46 24.63 6.66 15.37
CA SER A 46 23.82 5.46 15.57
C SER A 46 24.35 4.53 16.67
N ALA A 47 25.40 4.94 17.37
CA ALA A 47 25.89 4.22 18.55
C ALA A 47 24.90 4.36 19.73
N PRO A 48 24.79 3.37 20.63
CA PRO A 48 23.94 3.50 21.81
C PRO A 48 24.38 4.63 22.73
N TYR A 49 23.40 5.35 23.27
CA TYR A 49 23.57 6.40 24.26
C TYR A 49 23.04 5.92 25.60
N GLU A 50 23.77 6.18 26.68
CA GLU A 50 23.31 5.94 28.04
C GLU A 50 22.72 7.25 28.59
N ILE A 51 21.40 7.27 28.81
CA ILE A 51 20.66 8.44 29.32
C ILE A 51 19.75 7.97 30.44
N ASP A 52 19.93 8.50 31.65
CA ASP A 52 19.15 8.17 32.84
C ASP A 52 18.99 6.64 33.04
N ASP A 53 20.11 5.91 32.98
CA ASP A 53 20.20 4.43 33.08
C ASP A 53 19.42 3.65 32.00
N ASN A 54 19.02 4.29 30.90
CA ASN A 54 18.40 3.66 29.74
C ASN A 54 19.34 3.73 28.53
N GLU A 55 19.37 2.63 27.77
CA GLU A 55 20.04 2.58 26.48
C GLU A 55 19.11 3.14 25.39
N VAL A 56 19.52 4.25 24.76
CA VAL A 56 18.78 4.93 23.70
C VAL A 56 19.59 4.84 22.42
N ILE A 57 18.96 4.37 21.34
CA ILE A 57 19.57 4.33 20.01
C ILE A 57 18.83 5.33 19.13
N ILE A 58 19.57 6.22 18.50
CA ILE A 58 19.05 7.14 17.47
C ILE A 58 19.65 6.77 16.11
N GLY A 59 19.12 7.37 15.05
CA GLY A 59 19.69 7.25 13.71
C GLY A 59 19.81 8.62 13.07
N ALA A 60 20.66 8.73 12.05
CA ALA A 60 20.83 9.95 11.27
C ALA A 60 20.70 9.65 9.78
N SER A 61 20.10 10.58 9.05
CA SER A 61 20.14 10.64 7.59
C SER A 61 20.88 11.91 7.18
N VAL A 62 21.66 11.87 6.11
CA VAL A 62 22.49 13.00 5.67
C VAL A 62 22.23 13.31 4.20
N GLY A 63 21.97 14.59 3.90
CA GLY A 63 21.91 15.10 2.54
C GLY A 63 23.13 15.95 2.21
N ILE A 64 23.72 15.74 1.03
CA ILE A 64 24.99 16.36 0.63
C ILE A 64 24.77 17.15 -0.66
N ALA A 65 25.22 18.39 -0.71
CA ALA A 65 25.31 19.19 -1.94
C ALA A 65 26.71 19.80 -2.08
N LEU A 66 27.28 19.74 -3.28
CA LEU A 66 28.64 20.16 -3.60
C LEU A 66 28.66 21.44 -4.42
N SER A 67 29.34 22.47 -3.92
CA SER A 67 29.61 23.68 -4.70
C SER A 67 30.79 23.48 -5.66
N PRO A 68 30.77 24.05 -6.88
CA PRO A 68 29.68 24.82 -7.49
C PRO A 68 28.67 23.95 -8.28
N GLY A 69 28.87 22.63 -8.37
CA GLY A 69 28.08 21.73 -9.24
C GLY A 69 26.59 21.66 -8.91
N ASP A 70 26.29 21.65 -7.60
CA ASP A 70 24.95 21.52 -7.03
C ASP A 70 24.40 22.86 -6.54
N GLY A 71 25.08 23.99 -6.81
CA GLY A 71 24.63 25.32 -6.40
C GLY A 71 25.79 26.29 -6.22
N ALA A 72 25.58 27.54 -6.63
CA ALA A 72 26.59 28.60 -6.51
C ALA A 72 26.29 29.57 -5.36
N SER A 73 25.08 29.51 -4.79
CA SER A 73 24.68 30.30 -3.63
C SER A 73 24.41 29.42 -2.40
N SER A 74 24.54 30.00 -1.20
CA SER A 74 24.21 29.31 0.04
C SER A 74 22.76 28.82 0.09
N ALA A 75 21.83 29.59 -0.47
CA ALA A 75 20.42 29.23 -0.55
C ALA A 75 20.19 28.01 -1.46
N GLU A 76 20.86 27.93 -2.60
CA GLU A 76 20.77 26.79 -3.51
C GLU A 76 21.38 25.53 -2.89
N LEU A 77 22.58 25.63 -2.30
CA LEU A 77 23.25 24.50 -1.66
C LEU A 77 22.44 23.95 -0.49
N MET A 78 21.89 24.83 0.35
CA MET A 78 21.07 24.44 1.49
C MET A 78 19.77 23.75 1.04
N ARG A 79 19.09 24.30 0.02
CA ARG A 79 17.91 23.67 -0.59
C ARG A 79 18.24 22.28 -1.17
N ASN A 80 19.35 22.17 -1.90
CA ASN A 80 19.70 20.93 -2.59
C ASN A 80 20.22 19.86 -1.64
N ALA A 81 20.94 20.24 -0.57
CA ALA A 81 21.28 19.33 0.53
C ALA A 81 20.03 18.82 1.24
N ASP A 82 19.02 19.66 1.45
CA ASP A 82 17.74 19.25 2.06
C ASP A 82 16.96 18.26 1.16
N ILE A 83 16.95 18.49 -0.15
CA ILE A 83 16.37 17.54 -1.12
C ILE A 83 17.07 16.17 -1.06
N ALA A 84 18.40 16.17 -0.97
CA ALA A 84 19.18 14.94 -0.84
C ALA A 84 18.92 14.25 0.51
N LEU A 85 18.78 15.02 1.59
CA LEU A 85 18.44 14.52 2.93
C LEU A 85 17.07 13.83 2.92
N TYR A 86 16.11 14.45 2.25
CA TYR A 86 14.78 13.89 2.09
C TYR A 86 14.83 12.53 1.37
N ARG A 87 15.61 12.42 0.29
CA ARG A 87 15.83 11.14 -0.42
C ARG A 87 16.52 10.09 0.45
N ALA A 88 17.50 10.49 1.25
CA ALA A 88 18.13 9.59 2.22
C ALA A 88 17.14 9.08 3.28
N LYS A 89 16.06 9.82 3.59
CA LYS A 89 15.00 9.36 4.49
C LYS A 89 14.04 8.37 3.80
N GLU A 90 13.76 8.54 2.51
CA GLU A 90 12.91 7.62 1.74
C GLU A 90 13.60 6.27 1.44
N ASP A 91 14.92 6.27 1.20
CA ASP A 91 15.70 5.06 0.88
C ASP A 91 16.01 4.15 2.09
N GLY A 92 15.22 4.26 3.16
CA GLY A 92 15.33 3.40 4.36
C GLY A 92 15.89 4.08 5.61
N ARG A 93 16.25 5.38 5.54
CA ARG A 93 16.91 6.14 6.62
C ARG A 93 18.28 5.56 6.98
N GLY A 94 19.03 6.22 7.88
CA GLY A 94 20.34 5.69 8.32
C GLY A 94 21.40 5.68 7.21
N THR A 95 21.25 6.54 6.21
CA THR A 95 22.12 6.60 5.02
C THR A 95 22.34 8.05 4.60
N HIS A 96 23.27 8.26 3.67
CA HIS A 96 23.54 9.55 3.05
C HIS A 96 23.24 9.52 1.55
N ARG A 97 22.86 10.68 1.00
CA ARG A 97 22.69 10.87 -0.44
C ARG A 97 23.33 12.17 -0.89
N PHE A 98 23.98 12.12 -2.06
CA PHE A 98 24.35 13.32 -2.80
C PHE A 98 23.14 13.86 -3.52
N PHE A 99 23.09 15.18 -3.68
CA PHE A 99 22.11 15.81 -4.53
C PHE A 99 22.35 15.39 -5.97
N GLU A 100 21.29 14.91 -6.60
CA GLU A 100 21.24 14.71 -8.04
C GLU A 100 20.10 15.58 -8.58
N ARG A 101 20.29 16.23 -9.73
CA ARG A 101 19.26 17.11 -10.31
C ARG A 101 17.93 16.41 -10.54
N GLU A 102 17.96 15.09 -10.76
CA GLU A 102 16.76 14.26 -10.87
C GLU A 102 15.94 14.21 -9.56
N MET A 103 16.59 14.40 -8.40
CA MET A 103 15.93 14.45 -7.10
C MET A 103 15.06 15.70 -6.94
N ASP A 104 15.50 16.88 -7.40
CA ASP A 104 14.68 18.11 -7.38
C ASP A 104 13.43 17.93 -8.25
N GLN A 105 13.57 17.31 -9.42
CA GLN A 105 12.42 17.00 -10.29
C GLN A 105 11.44 16.02 -9.63
N GLN A 106 11.92 15.04 -8.86
CA GLN A 106 11.04 14.13 -8.14
C GLN A 106 10.31 14.83 -6.97
N VAL A 107 11.00 15.71 -6.23
CA VAL A 107 10.36 16.51 -5.16
C VAL A 107 9.31 17.45 -5.73
N GLN A 108 9.57 18.14 -6.85
CA GLN A 108 8.56 18.97 -7.52
C GLN A 108 7.38 18.14 -8.03
N ARG A 109 7.63 17.02 -8.71
CA ARG A 109 6.56 16.13 -9.19
C ARG A 109 5.68 15.62 -8.05
N ARG A 110 6.29 15.27 -6.91
CA ARG A 110 5.56 14.85 -5.71
C ARG A 110 4.70 15.98 -5.17
N ARG A 111 5.25 17.18 -5.00
CA ARG A 111 4.50 18.35 -4.53
C ARG A 111 3.33 18.72 -5.47
N GLU A 112 3.55 18.65 -6.78
CA GLU A 112 2.48 18.82 -7.78
C GLU A 112 1.39 17.76 -7.59
N MET A 113 1.77 16.49 -7.39
CA MET A 113 0.81 15.41 -7.14
C MET A 113 0.02 15.60 -5.85
N GLU A 114 0.63 16.10 -4.78
CA GLU A 114 -0.08 16.42 -3.53
C GLU A 114 -1.16 17.48 -3.75
N LEU A 115 -0.83 18.54 -4.51
CA LEU A 115 -1.79 19.59 -4.87
C LEU A 115 -2.89 19.05 -5.79
N ASP A 116 -2.52 18.20 -6.75
CA ASP A 116 -3.46 17.54 -7.67
C ASP A 116 -4.43 16.63 -6.90
N LEU A 117 -3.95 15.83 -5.95
CA LEU A 117 -4.79 14.93 -5.14
C LEU A 117 -5.84 15.67 -4.31
N ARG A 118 -5.44 16.78 -3.67
CA ARG A 118 -6.38 17.62 -2.91
C ARG A 118 -7.46 18.22 -3.80
N ARG A 119 -7.08 18.65 -5.01
CA ARG A 119 -8.04 19.15 -6.01
C ARG A 119 -8.94 18.05 -6.54
N ALA A 120 -8.38 16.89 -6.89
CA ALA A 120 -9.11 15.74 -7.41
C ALA A 120 -10.20 15.27 -6.44
N PHE A 121 -9.89 15.22 -5.15
CA PHE A 121 -10.88 14.88 -4.14
C PHE A 121 -12.02 15.92 -4.05
N ALA A 122 -11.67 17.21 -4.04
CA ALA A 122 -12.66 18.29 -4.01
C ALA A 122 -13.54 18.35 -5.28
N SER A 123 -12.97 17.99 -6.43
CA SER A 123 -13.63 17.99 -7.75
C SER A 123 -14.27 16.65 -8.11
N SER A 124 -14.24 15.64 -7.22
CA SER A 124 -14.80 14.29 -7.47
C SER A 124 -14.25 13.62 -8.73
N GLU A 125 -12.94 13.73 -8.96
CA GLU A 125 -12.24 13.16 -10.12
C GLU A 125 -11.93 11.66 -9.98
N PHE A 126 -12.13 11.07 -8.80
CA PHE A 126 -11.89 9.65 -8.57
C PHE A 126 -13.04 8.80 -9.09
N GLU A 127 -12.70 7.60 -9.58
CA GLU A 127 -13.65 6.63 -10.08
C GLU A 127 -13.40 5.24 -9.47
N LEU A 128 -14.45 4.42 -9.39
CA LEU A 128 -14.33 3.01 -9.03
C LEU A 128 -14.49 2.12 -10.25
N TYR A 129 -13.52 1.23 -10.41
CA TYR A 129 -13.55 0.16 -11.39
C TYR A 129 -13.70 -1.16 -10.65
N TYR A 130 -14.33 -2.14 -11.29
CA TYR A 130 -14.73 -3.41 -10.69
C TYR A 130 -14.08 -4.54 -11.45
N GLN A 131 -13.24 -5.33 -10.76
CA GLN A 131 -12.64 -6.53 -11.34
C GLN A 131 -13.37 -7.78 -10.84
N PRO A 132 -13.78 -8.71 -11.72
CA PRO A 132 -14.55 -9.87 -11.30
C PRO A 132 -13.70 -10.88 -10.51
N LEU A 133 -14.29 -11.38 -9.43
CA LEU A 133 -13.88 -12.57 -8.69
C LEU A 133 -14.71 -13.74 -9.22
N VAL A 134 -14.07 -14.84 -9.63
CA VAL A 134 -14.74 -15.99 -10.25
C VAL A 134 -14.57 -17.22 -9.38
N GLU A 135 -15.68 -17.86 -9.02
CA GLU A 135 -15.67 -19.15 -8.32
C GLU A 135 -15.29 -20.27 -9.30
N ILE A 136 -14.23 -21.01 -8.99
CA ILE A 136 -13.67 -22.04 -9.88
C ILE A 136 -14.66 -23.19 -10.11
N ALA A 137 -15.42 -23.54 -9.08
CA ALA A 137 -16.32 -24.70 -9.10
C ALA A 137 -17.54 -24.50 -10.01
N SER A 138 -18.09 -23.28 -10.04
CA SER A 138 -19.28 -22.95 -10.83
C SER A 138 -18.98 -22.18 -12.12
N ASP A 139 -17.74 -21.70 -12.28
CA ASP A 139 -17.30 -20.81 -13.36
C ASP A 139 -18.18 -19.53 -13.47
N LYS A 140 -18.67 -19.07 -12.31
CA LYS A 140 -19.51 -17.86 -12.17
C LYS A 140 -18.79 -16.79 -11.38
N ILE A 141 -19.16 -15.54 -11.65
CA ILE A 141 -18.72 -14.41 -10.84
C ILE A 141 -19.35 -14.54 -9.44
N SER A 142 -18.52 -14.54 -8.41
CA SER A 142 -18.94 -14.52 -7.00
C SER A 142 -18.97 -13.11 -6.40
N GLY A 143 -18.20 -12.19 -6.99
CA GLY A 143 -18.10 -10.81 -6.53
C GLY A 143 -17.26 -9.94 -7.44
N PHE A 144 -17.08 -8.70 -7.04
CA PHE A 144 -16.15 -7.78 -7.68
C PHE A 144 -15.28 -7.09 -6.63
N GLU A 145 -13.99 -6.96 -6.92
CA GLU A 145 -13.11 -6.05 -6.19
C GLU A 145 -13.28 -4.62 -6.73
N ALA A 146 -13.58 -3.68 -5.83
CA ALA A 146 -13.70 -2.27 -6.12
C ALA A 146 -12.32 -1.60 -6.04
N LEU A 147 -11.81 -1.20 -7.19
CA LEU A 147 -10.47 -0.67 -7.38
C LEU A 147 -10.54 0.82 -7.71
N LEU A 148 -9.94 1.63 -6.84
CA LEU A 148 -9.85 3.08 -7.03
C LEU A 148 -9.06 3.43 -8.29
N ARG A 149 -9.53 4.40 -9.05
CA ARG A 149 -8.90 4.93 -10.26
C ARG A 149 -8.90 6.45 -10.22
N TRP A 150 -7.85 7.04 -10.79
CA TRP A 150 -7.72 8.48 -10.90
C TRP A 150 -7.45 8.88 -12.36
N PRO A 151 -8.50 9.19 -13.13
CA PRO A 151 -8.39 9.79 -14.45
C PRO A 151 -7.99 11.28 -14.33
N HIS A 152 -6.70 11.54 -14.17
CA HIS A 152 -6.17 12.89 -13.98
C HIS A 152 -6.35 13.77 -15.24
N PRO A 153 -6.86 15.01 -15.10
CA PRO A 153 -6.94 15.99 -16.18
C PRO A 153 -5.54 16.39 -16.71
N GLY A 154 -5.12 15.76 -17.80
CA GLY A 154 -3.89 16.10 -18.53
C GLY A 154 -2.77 15.06 -18.37
N LYS A 155 -2.76 14.27 -17.29
CA LYS A 155 -1.81 13.15 -17.12
C LYS A 155 -2.41 11.77 -17.48
N GLY A 156 -3.73 11.71 -17.70
CA GLY A 156 -4.42 10.45 -17.98
C GLY A 156 -4.61 9.61 -16.73
N MET A 157 -4.70 8.29 -16.88
CA MET A 157 -4.94 7.39 -15.75
C MET A 157 -3.67 7.23 -14.90
N ILE A 158 -3.69 7.73 -13.65
CA ILE A 158 -2.59 7.58 -12.70
C ILE A 158 -2.76 6.28 -11.91
N SER A 159 -1.67 5.54 -11.74
CA SER A 159 -1.67 4.25 -11.05
C SER A 159 -1.94 4.41 -9.55
N PRO A 160 -2.81 3.57 -8.93
CA PRO A 160 -2.97 3.54 -7.48
C PRO A 160 -1.68 3.35 -6.70
N ALA A 161 -0.73 2.57 -7.23
CA ALA A 161 0.58 2.37 -6.61
C ALA A 161 1.42 3.67 -6.53
N GLU A 162 1.12 4.66 -7.37
CA GLU A 162 1.81 5.96 -7.38
C GLU A 162 1.18 6.93 -6.38
N PHE A 163 -0.15 6.95 -6.26
CA PHE A 163 -0.83 7.99 -5.48
C PHE A 163 -1.37 7.54 -4.12
N ILE A 164 -1.67 6.25 -3.89
CA ILE A 164 -2.19 5.78 -2.60
C ILE A 164 -1.21 6.05 -1.45
N PRO A 165 0.10 5.75 -1.56
CA PRO A 165 1.06 6.07 -0.49
C PRO A 165 1.04 7.56 -0.14
N LEU A 166 0.93 8.42 -1.14
CA LEU A 166 0.88 9.86 -0.94
C LEU A 166 -0.43 10.30 -0.27
N VAL A 167 -1.57 9.71 -0.65
CA VAL A 167 -2.88 9.92 -0.01
C VAL A 167 -2.85 9.55 1.47
N GLU A 168 -2.16 8.47 1.83
CA GLU A 168 -1.94 8.07 3.22
C GLU A 168 -1.10 9.09 3.99
N GLU A 169 0.04 9.51 3.42
CA GLU A 169 0.97 10.45 4.03
C GLU A 169 0.36 11.83 4.27
N ILE A 170 -0.46 12.34 3.33
CA ILE A 170 -1.12 13.65 3.46
C ILE A 170 -2.42 13.60 4.29
N GLY A 171 -2.79 12.42 4.81
CA GLY A 171 -3.98 12.21 5.64
C GLY A 171 -5.31 12.19 4.89
N LEU A 172 -5.30 12.07 3.57
CA LEU A 172 -6.50 12.05 2.73
C LEU A 172 -7.14 10.65 2.62
N ILE A 173 -6.43 9.60 3.05
CA ILE A 173 -6.90 8.20 2.99
C ILE A 173 -8.19 7.95 3.76
N GLY A 174 -8.42 8.66 4.87
CA GLY A 174 -9.66 8.54 5.65
C GLY A 174 -10.89 8.98 4.85
N PRO A 175 -10.99 10.27 4.47
CA PRO A 175 -12.09 10.77 3.65
C PRO A 175 -12.26 10.05 2.31
N LEU A 176 -11.14 9.72 1.63
CA LEU A 176 -11.20 9.01 0.36
C LEU A 176 -11.71 7.58 0.54
N GLY A 177 -11.24 6.86 1.56
CA GLY A 177 -11.70 5.50 1.86
C GLY A 177 -13.18 5.46 2.27
N GLU A 178 -13.68 6.47 2.98
CA GLU A 178 -15.12 6.62 3.26
C GLU A 178 -15.93 6.78 1.96
N TRP A 179 -15.46 7.62 1.03
CA TRP A 179 -16.09 7.78 -0.27
C TRP A 179 -16.10 6.47 -1.07
N VAL A 180 -14.96 5.76 -1.10
CA VAL A 180 -14.84 4.45 -1.77
C VAL A 180 -15.86 3.45 -1.22
N LEU A 181 -15.94 3.31 0.11
CA LEU A 181 -16.90 2.39 0.75
C LEU A 181 -18.35 2.72 0.37
N ARG A 182 -18.71 4.00 0.41
CA ARG A 182 -20.08 4.46 0.09
C ARG A 182 -20.43 4.18 -1.38
N GLU A 183 -19.58 4.55 -2.33
CA GLU A 183 -19.86 4.32 -3.74
C GLU A 183 -19.82 2.84 -4.11
N ALA A 184 -18.90 2.05 -3.55
CA ALA A 184 -18.85 0.60 -3.76
C ALA A 184 -20.14 -0.08 -3.25
N CYS A 185 -20.60 0.27 -2.04
CA CYS A 185 -21.84 -0.31 -1.51
C CYS A 185 -23.07 0.10 -2.33
N LYS A 186 -23.15 1.38 -2.72
CA LYS A 186 -24.24 1.92 -3.54
C LYS A 186 -24.31 1.30 -4.93
N GLU A 187 -23.17 1.00 -5.54
CA GLU A 187 -23.12 0.28 -6.81
C GLU A 187 -23.53 -1.18 -6.63
N ALA A 188 -23.00 -1.85 -5.60
CA ALA A 188 -23.26 -3.27 -5.34
C ALA A 188 -24.73 -3.61 -5.11
N VAL A 189 -25.52 -2.69 -4.55
CA VAL A 189 -26.97 -2.88 -4.35
C VAL A 189 -27.72 -3.14 -5.67
N LYS A 190 -27.17 -2.67 -6.81
CA LYS A 190 -27.77 -2.87 -8.14
C LYS A 190 -27.51 -4.26 -8.71
N TRP A 191 -26.59 -5.03 -8.13
CA TRP A 191 -26.21 -6.37 -8.61
C TRP A 191 -27.10 -7.45 -7.99
N PRO A 192 -27.13 -8.68 -8.55
CA PRO A 192 -27.82 -9.82 -7.96
C PRO A 192 -27.40 -10.06 -6.49
N LEU A 193 -28.32 -10.59 -5.68
CA LEU A 193 -28.19 -10.67 -4.21
C LEU A 193 -27.01 -11.52 -3.73
N GLU A 194 -26.58 -12.47 -4.56
CA GLU A 194 -25.46 -13.37 -4.31
C GLU A 194 -24.08 -12.72 -4.57
N ILE A 195 -24.03 -11.63 -5.34
CA ILE A 195 -22.76 -11.02 -5.75
C ILE A 195 -22.25 -10.09 -4.66
N LYS A 196 -21.01 -10.32 -4.23
CA LYS A 196 -20.32 -9.49 -3.23
C LYS A 196 -19.56 -8.32 -3.86
N VAL A 197 -19.23 -7.31 -3.04
CA VAL A 197 -18.25 -6.28 -3.35
C VAL A 197 -17.12 -6.33 -2.33
N ALA A 198 -15.88 -6.41 -2.80
CA ALA A 198 -14.68 -6.32 -1.98
C ALA A 198 -14.08 -4.91 -2.05
N VAL A 199 -13.68 -4.37 -0.90
CA VAL A 199 -13.10 -3.03 -0.77
C VAL A 199 -11.82 -3.10 0.07
N ASN A 200 -10.71 -2.64 -0.50
CA ASN A 200 -9.44 -2.52 0.18
C ASN A 200 -9.46 -1.46 1.30
N LEU A 201 -8.91 -1.80 2.46
CA LEU A 201 -8.69 -0.89 3.58
C LEU A 201 -7.19 -0.70 3.82
N SER A 202 -6.77 0.55 3.86
CA SER A 202 -5.42 0.92 4.25
C SER A 202 -5.20 0.67 5.75
N PRO A 203 -4.01 0.21 6.18
CA PRO A 203 -3.63 0.12 7.59
C PRO A 203 -3.75 1.45 8.33
N VAL A 204 -3.57 2.57 7.62
CA VAL A 204 -3.71 3.91 8.21
C VAL A 204 -5.15 4.19 8.68
N GLN A 205 -6.15 3.62 8.01
CA GLN A 205 -7.56 3.80 8.39
C GLN A 205 -7.89 3.14 9.73
N PHE A 206 -7.16 2.10 10.15
CA PHE A 206 -7.34 1.44 11.44
C PHE A 206 -6.92 2.31 12.62
N ARG A 207 -6.03 3.30 12.39
CA ARG A 207 -5.70 4.31 13.41
C ARG A 207 -6.87 5.23 13.73
N SER A 208 -7.85 5.33 12.84
CA SER A 208 -9.04 6.13 13.06
C SER A 208 -10.09 5.34 13.85
N ARG A 209 -10.50 5.88 15.00
CA ARG A 209 -11.53 5.28 15.85
C ARG A 209 -12.93 5.24 15.21
N ASN A 210 -13.12 5.88 14.05
CA ASN A 210 -14.42 5.97 13.38
C ASN A 210 -14.65 4.92 12.28
N LEU A 211 -13.68 4.05 11.97
CA LEU A 211 -13.78 3.12 10.83
C LEU A 211 -15.05 2.27 10.87
N VAL A 212 -15.38 1.70 12.03
CA VAL A 212 -16.61 0.90 12.23
C VAL A 212 -17.86 1.73 11.90
N GLN A 213 -17.91 2.99 12.36
CA GLN A 213 -19.03 3.89 12.09
C GLN A 213 -19.15 4.26 10.62
N VAL A 214 -18.02 4.43 9.93
CA VAL A 214 -17.99 4.66 8.48
C VAL A 214 -18.61 3.48 7.73
N VAL A 215 -18.25 2.25 8.09
CA VAL A 215 -18.81 1.03 7.48
C VAL A 215 -20.31 0.90 7.76
N ILE A 216 -20.74 1.11 9.02
CA ILE A 216 -22.18 1.12 9.39
C ILE A 216 -22.93 2.14 8.53
N SER A 217 -22.40 3.36 8.42
CA SER A 217 -23.00 4.43 7.63
C SER A 217 -23.08 4.09 6.15
N ALA A 218 -22.04 3.50 5.56
CA ALA A 218 -22.04 3.11 4.14
C ALA A 218 -23.09 2.02 3.85
N LEU A 219 -23.20 1.01 4.72
CA LEU A 219 -24.20 -0.05 4.63
C LEU A 219 -25.62 0.51 4.81
N ALA A 220 -25.85 1.34 5.83
CA ALA A 220 -27.16 1.92 6.11
C ALA A 220 -27.66 2.84 4.97
N ASN A 221 -26.77 3.68 4.41
CA ASN A 221 -27.14 4.61 3.34
C ASN A 221 -27.38 3.92 1.99
N SER A 222 -26.66 2.83 1.71
CA SER A 222 -26.84 2.07 0.47
C SER A 222 -27.99 1.07 0.55
N GLY A 223 -28.25 0.51 1.75
CA GLY A 223 -29.14 -0.64 1.92
C GLY A 223 -28.49 -1.98 1.57
N LEU A 224 -27.16 -2.02 1.38
CA LEU A 224 -26.44 -3.25 1.10
C LEU A 224 -26.48 -4.18 2.33
N ALA A 225 -26.85 -5.45 2.13
CA ALA A 225 -26.77 -6.44 3.19
C ALA A 225 -25.30 -6.62 3.62
N PRO A 226 -24.96 -6.57 4.93
CA PRO A 226 -23.57 -6.60 5.41
C PRO A 226 -22.74 -7.76 4.86
N LYS A 227 -23.33 -8.96 4.75
CA LYS A 227 -22.69 -10.17 4.18
C LYS A 227 -22.24 -10.05 2.72
N ARG A 228 -22.69 -9.02 2.00
CA ARG A 228 -22.28 -8.72 0.62
C ARG A 228 -21.08 -7.77 0.55
N LEU A 229 -20.72 -7.13 1.66
CA LEU A 229 -19.51 -6.33 1.77
C LEU A 229 -18.37 -7.21 2.29
N GLU A 230 -17.28 -7.24 1.56
CA GLU A 230 -16.02 -7.85 1.94
C GLU A 230 -14.97 -6.74 2.10
N LEU A 231 -14.26 -6.76 3.22
CA LEU A 231 -13.20 -5.79 3.50
C LEU A 231 -11.86 -6.52 3.38
N GLU A 232 -11.01 -6.03 2.48
CA GLU A 232 -9.68 -6.57 2.24
C GLU A 232 -8.65 -5.80 3.06
N ILE A 233 -7.83 -6.52 3.81
CA ILE A 233 -6.78 -5.94 4.66
C ILE A 233 -5.47 -6.66 4.39
N THR A 234 -4.37 -5.93 4.42
CA THR A 234 -3.04 -6.56 4.34
C THR A 234 -2.56 -7.05 5.70
N GLU A 235 -1.56 -7.92 5.72
CA GLU A 235 -0.94 -8.42 6.96
C GLU A 235 -0.37 -7.31 7.85
N SER A 236 -0.03 -6.16 7.27
CA SER A 236 0.55 -5.03 7.99
C SER A 236 -0.37 -4.43 9.07
N VAL A 237 -1.70 -4.64 8.95
CA VAL A 237 -2.69 -4.27 9.98
C VAL A 237 -2.40 -4.98 11.31
N PHE A 238 -1.81 -6.17 11.29
CA PHE A 238 -1.45 -6.94 12.49
C PHE A 238 -0.07 -6.58 13.05
N LEU A 239 0.77 -5.87 12.30
CA LEU A 239 2.07 -5.41 12.79
C LEU A 239 1.94 -4.16 13.66
N ALA A 240 0.90 -3.35 13.42
CA ALA A 240 0.59 -2.16 14.19
C ALA A 240 -0.46 -2.44 15.26
N GLU A 241 -0.20 -2.07 16.52
CA GLU A 241 -1.21 -1.92 17.59
C GLU A 241 -2.26 -3.06 17.68
N THR A 242 -1.76 -4.29 17.87
CA THR A 242 -2.51 -5.55 17.72
C THR A 242 -3.86 -5.62 18.43
N GLU A 243 -3.99 -5.17 19.69
CA GLU A 243 -5.25 -5.31 20.43
C GLU A 243 -6.36 -4.38 19.91
N SER A 244 -6.02 -3.14 19.59
CA SER A 244 -7.00 -2.16 19.07
C SER A 244 -7.49 -2.58 17.69
N ASN A 245 -6.58 -2.99 16.80
CA ASN A 245 -6.93 -3.42 15.45
C ASN A 245 -7.77 -4.71 15.45
N LEU A 246 -7.42 -5.68 16.29
CA LEU A 246 -8.23 -6.89 16.47
C LEU A 246 -9.64 -6.56 16.97
N SER A 247 -9.79 -5.64 17.92
CA SER A 247 -11.11 -5.20 18.39
C SER A 247 -11.95 -4.59 17.26
N ILE A 248 -11.36 -3.76 16.40
CA ILE A 248 -12.04 -3.18 15.23
C ILE A 248 -12.48 -4.29 14.26
N LEU A 249 -11.61 -5.25 13.96
CA LEU A 249 -11.93 -6.37 13.06
C LEU A 249 -13.07 -7.23 13.61
N HIS A 250 -13.08 -7.49 14.92
CA HIS A 250 -14.19 -8.20 15.56
C HIS A 250 -15.50 -7.43 15.47
N GLN A 251 -15.49 -6.12 15.74
CA GLN A 251 -16.68 -5.28 15.59
C GLN A 251 -17.21 -5.28 14.15
N LEU A 252 -16.32 -5.16 13.15
CA LEU A 252 -16.71 -5.24 11.73
C LEU A 252 -17.38 -6.58 11.43
N ARG A 253 -16.79 -7.69 11.87
CA ARG A 253 -17.36 -9.03 11.68
C ARG A 253 -18.71 -9.22 12.39
N GLU A 254 -18.88 -8.63 13.57
CA GLU A 254 -20.17 -8.63 14.30
C GLU A 254 -21.28 -7.89 13.54
N LEU A 255 -20.94 -6.90 12.69
CA LEU A 255 -21.89 -6.30 11.75
C LEU A 255 -22.32 -7.27 10.64
N GLY A 256 -21.57 -8.35 10.43
CA GLY A 256 -21.82 -9.38 9.43
C GLY A 256 -21.11 -9.14 8.10
N VAL A 257 -20.10 -8.26 8.04
CA VAL A 257 -19.23 -8.11 6.85
C VAL A 257 -18.18 -9.22 6.81
N SER A 258 -17.75 -9.61 5.62
CA SER A 258 -16.66 -10.57 5.45
C SER A 258 -15.30 -9.86 5.54
N ILE A 259 -14.30 -10.51 6.14
CA ILE A 259 -12.93 -10.01 6.20
C ILE A 259 -12.01 -10.93 5.41
N SER A 260 -11.28 -10.34 4.47
CA SER A 260 -10.32 -11.02 3.59
C SER A 260 -8.90 -10.54 3.89
N LEU A 261 -7.95 -11.48 3.97
CA LEU A 261 -6.53 -11.18 4.12
C LEU A 261 -5.87 -11.12 2.75
N ASP A 262 -5.38 -9.95 2.37
CA ASP A 262 -4.75 -9.66 1.10
C ASP A 262 -3.23 -9.86 1.09
N ASP A 263 -2.66 -10.06 -0.09
CA ASP A 263 -1.22 -10.25 -0.37
C ASP A 263 -0.53 -11.35 0.47
N PHE A 264 -1.27 -12.41 0.85
CA PHE A 264 -0.76 -13.41 1.79
C PHE A 264 0.45 -14.17 1.23
N GLY A 265 1.51 -14.24 2.04
CA GLY A 265 2.74 -14.97 1.74
C GLY A 265 3.91 -14.10 1.22
N THR A 266 3.69 -12.82 0.95
CA THR A 266 4.73 -11.90 0.43
C THR A 266 5.56 -11.21 1.53
N GLY A 267 5.09 -11.27 2.78
CA GLY A 267 5.72 -10.63 3.94
C GLY A 267 6.22 -11.60 5.01
N TYR A 268 6.39 -11.10 6.23
CA TYR A 268 6.62 -11.93 7.42
C TYR A 268 5.31 -12.59 7.86
N SER A 269 4.72 -13.43 7.01
CA SER A 269 3.43 -14.08 7.25
C SER A 269 3.53 -14.98 8.48
N ARG A 270 3.06 -14.47 9.63
CA ARG A 270 2.95 -15.29 10.83
C ARG A 270 1.62 -16.03 10.76
N LEU A 271 1.68 -17.35 10.62
CA LEU A 271 0.52 -18.23 10.78
C LEU A 271 -0.25 -17.97 12.09
N SER A 272 0.40 -17.36 13.09
CA SER A 272 -0.25 -16.89 14.31
C SER A 272 -1.40 -15.91 14.07
N TYR A 273 -1.39 -15.10 12.99
CA TYR A 273 -2.47 -14.14 12.70
C TYR A 273 -3.77 -14.84 12.30
N LEU A 274 -3.66 -15.89 11.50
CA LEU A 274 -4.79 -16.74 11.13
C LEU A 274 -5.40 -17.47 12.34
N ARG A 275 -4.61 -17.63 13.41
CA ARG A 275 -5.10 -18.15 14.69
C ARG A 275 -5.73 -17.06 15.57
N SER A 276 -5.27 -15.81 15.48
CA SER A 276 -5.78 -14.71 16.29
C SER A 276 -7.09 -14.13 15.79
N PHE A 277 -7.38 -14.25 14.49
CA PHE A 277 -8.60 -13.69 13.90
C PHE A 277 -9.24 -14.67 12.88
N PRO A 278 -10.57 -14.90 12.94
CA PRO A 278 -11.27 -15.80 12.04
C PRO A 278 -11.61 -15.12 10.71
N PHE A 279 -10.65 -15.12 9.79
CA PHE A 279 -10.85 -14.62 8.42
C PHE A 279 -11.85 -15.46 7.63
N ASP A 280 -12.57 -14.82 6.72
CA ASP A 280 -13.48 -15.51 5.79
C ASP A 280 -12.75 -15.91 4.51
N LYS A 281 -11.71 -15.16 4.12
CA LYS A 281 -10.97 -15.36 2.88
C LYS A 281 -9.47 -15.02 3.01
N ILE A 282 -8.65 -15.71 2.22
CA ILE A 282 -7.22 -15.42 2.01
C ILE A 282 -6.96 -15.25 0.52
N LYS A 283 -6.34 -14.13 0.12
CA LYS A 283 -5.91 -13.87 -1.25
C LYS A 283 -4.45 -14.23 -1.42
N ILE A 284 -4.17 -15.06 -2.42
CA ILE A 284 -2.83 -15.54 -2.79
C ILE A 284 -2.27 -14.55 -3.80
N ASP A 285 -1.19 -13.87 -3.41
CA ASP A 285 -0.58 -12.82 -4.24
C ASP A 285 -0.15 -13.34 -5.62
N ARG A 286 -0.31 -12.47 -6.61
CA ARG A 286 0.01 -12.73 -8.02
C ARG A 286 1.45 -13.19 -8.27
N SER A 287 2.41 -12.84 -7.41
CA SER A 287 3.81 -13.26 -7.58
C SER A 287 3.97 -14.78 -7.50
N PHE A 288 3.13 -15.47 -6.74
CA PHE A 288 3.11 -16.93 -6.68
C PHE A 288 2.38 -17.56 -7.88
N VAL A 289 1.36 -16.88 -8.41
CA VAL A 289 0.55 -17.38 -9.54
C VAL A 289 1.28 -17.22 -10.88
N LYS A 290 2.03 -16.13 -11.05
CA LYS A 290 2.73 -15.82 -12.31
C LYS A 290 3.69 -16.92 -12.76
N ASP A 291 4.44 -17.51 -11.82
CA ASP A 291 5.48 -18.50 -12.11
C ASP A 291 5.08 -19.95 -11.78
N LEU A 292 3.81 -20.18 -11.50
CA LEU A 292 3.25 -21.42 -10.94
C LEU A 292 3.51 -22.69 -11.79
N ALA A 293 3.62 -22.55 -13.12
CA ALA A 293 3.98 -23.66 -14.03
C ALA A 293 5.49 -23.82 -14.25
N LYS A 294 6.31 -22.84 -13.87
CA LYS A 294 7.76 -22.78 -14.15
C LYS A 294 8.63 -23.03 -12.92
N ARG A 295 8.08 -22.78 -11.74
CA ARG A 295 8.78 -22.76 -10.46
C ARG A 295 8.09 -23.66 -9.45
N SER A 296 8.78 -24.72 -9.04
CA SER A 296 8.25 -25.71 -8.09
C SER A 296 8.00 -25.14 -6.70
N ASP A 297 8.74 -24.12 -6.29
CA ASP A 297 8.56 -23.40 -5.03
C ASP A 297 7.28 -22.58 -5.00
N CYS A 298 6.97 -21.85 -6.09
CA CYS A 298 5.70 -21.13 -6.23
C CYS A 298 4.50 -22.08 -6.12
N GLY A 299 4.53 -23.23 -6.82
CA GLY A 299 3.50 -24.25 -6.72
C GLY A 299 3.37 -24.83 -5.30
N ALA A 300 4.47 -25.10 -4.60
CA ALA A 300 4.41 -25.60 -3.24
C ALA A 300 3.71 -24.61 -2.28
N ILE A 301 3.96 -23.31 -2.44
CA ILE A 301 3.33 -22.25 -1.64
C ILE A 301 1.82 -22.20 -1.89
N VAL A 302 1.39 -22.15 -3.15
CA VAL A 302 -0.04 -22.10 -3.48
C VAL A 302 -0.78 -23.34 -2.98
N ARG A 303 -0.17 -24.53 -3.10
CA ARG A 303 -0.71 -25.77 -2.52
C ARG A 303 -0.83 -25.70 -1.01
N ALA A 304 0.18 -25.18 -0.32
CA ALA A 304 0.18 -25.03 1.13
C ALA A 304 -0.93 -24.06 1.59
N ILE A 305 -1.06 -22.91 0.94
CA ILE A 305 -2.11 -21.92 1.27
C ILE A 305 -3.50 -22.49 0.98
N SER A 306 -3.69 -23.16 -0.15
CA SER A 306 -4.96 -23.81 -0.51
C SER A 306 -5.34 -24.91 0.50
N GLY A 307 -4.37 -25.73 0.92
CA GLY A 307 -4.58 -26.75 1.95
C GLY A 307 -4.89 -26.17 3.33
N LEU A 308 -4.26 -25.06 3.69
CA LEU A 308 -4.54 -24.33 4.92
C LEU A 308 -5.96 -23.73 4.91
N GLY A 309 -6.37 -23.08 3.82
CA GLY A 309 -7.73 -22.57 3.66
C GLY A 309 -8.78 -23.66 3.85
N ARG A 310 -8.57 -24.83 3.21
CA ARG A 310 -9.44 -25.99 3.40
C ARG A 310 -9.50 -26.48 4.85
N SER A 311 -8.37 -26.52 5.54
CA SER A 311 -8.27 -27.03 6.92
C SER A 311 -8.92 -26.09 7.93
N LEU A 312 -8.93 -24.78 7.65
CA LEU A 312 -9.51 -23.75 8.51
C LEU A 312 -10.92 -23.31 8.08
N ASN A 313 -11.46 -23.89 7.01
CA ASN A 313 -12.72 -23.49 6.38
C ASN A 313 -12.72 -22.00 5.97
N ILE A 314 -11.61 -21.56 5.37
CA ILE A 314 -11.38 -20.21 4.83
C ILE A 314 -11.32 -20.30 3.31
N THR A 315 -12.05 -19.43 2.61
CA THR A 315 -12.02 -19.36 1.14
C THR A 315 -10.66 -18.89 0.66
N THR A 316 -10.10 -19.51 -0.39
CA THR A 316 -8.88 -19.02 -1.03
C THR A 316 -9.17 -18.42 -2.40
N THR A 317 -8.56 -17.26 -2.66
CA THR A 317 -8.66 -16.57 -3.94
C THR A 317 -7.26 -16.40 -4.52
N ALA A 318 -7.01 -16.88 -5.73
CA ALA A 318 -5.73 -16.69 -6.40
C ALA A 318 -5.76 -15.51 -7.37
N GLU A 319 -4.81 -14.58 -7.21
CA GLU A 319 -4.76 -13.35 -7.99
C GLU A 319 -3.81 -13.42 -9.19
N GLY A 320 -4.05 -12.57 -10.19
CA GLY A 320 -3.17 -12.46 -11.36
C GLY A 320 -3.21 -13.67 -12.28
N VAL A 321 -4.35 -14.37 -12.36
CA VAL A 321 -4.54 -15.46 -13.33
C VAL A 321 -4.65 -14.89 -14.75
N GLU A 322 -3.71 -15.24 -15.61
CA GLU A 322 -3.59 -14.76 -16.98
C GLU A 322 -3.78 -15.87 -18.02
N THR A 323 -3.53 -17.14 -17.68
CA THR A 323 -3.60 -18.26 -18.63
C THR A 323 -4.48 -19.41 -18.16
N THR A 324 -5.00 -20.20 -19.10
CA THR A 324 -5.80 -21.39 -18.81
C THR A 324 -5.02 -22.45 -18.05
N GLU A 325 -3.71 -22.58 -18.30
CA GLU A 325 -2.84 -23.51 -17.59
C GLU A 325 -2.72 -23.16 -16.10
N GLN A 326 -2.63 -21.87 -15.77
CA GLN A 326 -2.65 -21.41 -14.37
C GLN A 326 -3.99 -21.75 -13.71
N LEU A 327 -5.11 -21.49 -14.40
CA LEU A 327 -6.45 -21.81 -13.90
C LEU A 327 -6.63 -23.31 -13.63
N ASP A 328 -6.24 -24.17 -14.58
CA ASP A 328 -6.39 -25.61 -14.43
C ASP A 328 -5.53 -26.16 -13.28
N TRP A 329 -4.35 -25.61 -13.08
CA TRP A 329 -3.50 -25.97 -11.96
C TRP A 329 -4.10 -25.52 -10.62
N LEU A 330 -4.59 -24.28 -10.52
CA LEU A 330 -5.27 -23.76 -9.32
C LEU A 330 -6.53 -24.57 -8.98
N ARG A 331 -7.27 -24.99 -10.01
CA ARG A 331 -8.40 -25.90 -9.88
C ARG A 331 -7.98 -27.26 -9.32
N ALA A 332 -6.86 -27.81 -9.79
CA ALA A 332 -6.34 -29.11 -9.32
C ALA A 332 -5.89 -29.08 -7.85
N GLU A 333 -5.31 -27.96 -7.39
CA GLU A 333 -4.96 -27.78 -5.97
C GLU A 333 -6.17 -27.46 -5.08
N GLY A 334 -7.32 -27.17 -5.70
CA GLY A 334 -8.59 -26.90 -5.02
C GLY A 334 -8.65 -25.52 -4.39
N CYS A 335 -8.13 -24.52 -5.09
CA CYS A 335 -8.43 -23.11 -4.84
C CYS A 335 -9.93 -22.83 -5.07
N ASN A 336 -10.51 -21.89 -4.33
CA ASN A 336 -11.96 -21.65 -4.40
C ASN A 336 -12.33 -20.61 -5.46
N GLU A 337 -11.62 -19.49 -5.48
CA GLU A 337 -11.86 -18.36 -6.36
C GLU A 337 -10.59 -17.93 -7.10
N VAL A 338 -10.77 -17.24 -8.21
CA VAL A 338 -9.69 -16.68 -9.03
C VAL A 338 -10.02 -15.28 -9.50
N GLN A 339 -8.98 -14.49 -9.67
CA GLN A 339 -9.02 -13.14 -10.22
C GLN A 339 -7.87 -12.93 -11.19
N GLY A 340 -8.13 -12.28 -12.32
CA GLY A 340 -7.06 -11.91 -13.24
C GLY A 340 -7.52 -11.61 -14.66
N PHE A 341 -6.55 -11.27 -15.51
CA PHE A 341 -6.81 -10.83 -16.89
C PHE A 341 -7.33 -11.94 -17.80
N LEU A 342 -7.20 -13.22 -17.42
CA LEU A 342 -7.86 -14.33 -18.11
C LEU A 342 -9.39 -14.11 -18.21
N PHE A 343 -9.97 -13.50 -17.17
CA PHE A 343 -11.41 -13.26 -17.05
C PHE A 343 -11.79 -11.85 -17.52
N SER A 344 -11.22 -10.84 -16.86
CA SER A 344 -11.37 -9.43 -17.21
C SER A 344 -10.38 -8.59 -16.40
N GLY A 345 -9.91 -7.48 -16.98
CA GLY A 345 -9.39 -6.37 -16.17
C GLY A 345 -10.51 -5.65 -15.43
N ALA A 346 -10.13 -4.74 -14.52
CA ALA A 346 -11.10 -3.87 -13.84
C ALA A 346 -11.88 -3.03 -14.87
N ARG A 347 -13.21 -2.94 -14.71
CA ARG A 347 -14.11 -2.21 -15.63
C ARG A 347 -14.94 -1.14 -14.91
N PRO A 348 -15.35 -0.06 -15.59
CA PRO A 348 -16.28 0.91 -15.02
C PRO A 348 -17.61 0.24 -14.61
N ALA A 349 -18.32 0.84 -13.65
CA ALA A 349 -19.63 0.37 -13.17
C ALA A 349 -20.62 0.02 -14.30
N ALA A 350 -20.65 0.86 -15.35
CA ALA A 350 -21.55 0.69 -16.49
C ALA A 350 -21.36 -0.64 -17.26
N GLU A 351 -20.18 -1.26 -17.17
CA GLU A 351 -19.87 -2.53 -17.84
C GLU A 351 -20.14 -3.77 -16.95
N VAL A 352 -20.39 -3.60 -15.65
CA VAL A 352 -20.56 -4.71 -14.69
C VAL A 352 -21.72 -5.62 -15.08
N GLY A 353 -22.87 -5.05 -15.46
CA GLY A 353 -24.03 -5.83 -15.89
C GLY A 353 -23.74 -6.71 -17.10
N GLN A 354 -22.89 -6.22 -18.02
CA GLN A 354 -22.50 -7.00 -19.19
C GLN A 354 -21.52 -8.13 -18.83
N LEU A 355 -20.62 -7.93 -17.87
CA LEU A 355 -19.76 -8.99 -17.35
C LEU A 355 -20.59 -10.11 -16.70
N LEU A 356 -21.53 -9.76 -15.83
CA LEU A 356 -22.44 -10.70 -15.18
C LEU A 356 -23.21 -11.54 -16.20
N PHE A 357 -23.76 -10.90 -17.25
CA PHE A 357 -24.47 -11.61 -18.31
C PHE A 357 -23.58 -12.58 -19.08
N ARG A 358 -22.36 -12.17 -19.46
CA ARG A 358 -21.42 -13.01 -20.22
C ARG A 358 -21.01 -14.27 -19.45
N PHE A 359 -20.72 -14.14 -18.16
CA PHE A 359 -20.33 -15.28 -17.32
C PHE A 359 -21.52 -16.19 -17.00
N GLY A 360 -22.71 -15.63 -16.75
CA GLY A 360 -23.93 -16.42 -16.59
C GLY A 360 -24.25 -17.28 -17.82
N ALA A 361 -24.02 -16.76 -19.03
CA ALA A 361 -24.25 -17.49 -20.28
C ALA A 361 -23.20 -18.59 -20.57
N ARG A 362 -21.96 -18.44 -20.09
CA ARG A 362 -20.90 -19.47 -20.23
C ARG A 362 -21.19 -20.70 -19.37
N ALA A 363 -21.54 -20.50 -18.10
CA ALA A 363 -21.88 -21.59 -17.18
C ALA A 363 -23.04 -22.45 -17.73
N SER A 364 -24.07 -21.82 -18.30
CA SER A 364 -25.21 -22.52 -18.91
C SER A 364 -24.88 -23.31 -20.19
N ARG A 365 -23.72 -23.10 -20.81
CA ARG A 365 -23.26 -23.87 -21.98
C ARG A 365 -22.30 -25.01 -21.61
N ALA A 366 -21.72 -24.97 -20.42
CA ALA A 366 -20.80 -25.97 -19.91
C ALA A 366 -21.48 -27.06 -19.05
N ALA A 367 -22.66 -26.75 -18.49
CA ALA A 367 -23.60 -27.70 -17.88
C ALA A 367 -24.49 -28.36 -18.95
#